data_AF-X0YMP5-F1
#
_entry.id   AF-X0YMP5-F1
#
_cell.length_a   1.000
_cell.length_b   1.000
_cell.length_c   1.000
_cell.angle_alpha   90.00
_cell.angle_beta   90.00
_cell.angle_gamma   90.00
#
_symmetry.space_group_name_H-M   'P 1'
#
loop_
_entity.id
_entity.type
_entity.pdbx_description
1 polymer ?
#
loop_
_entity_poly.entity_id
_entity_poly.type
_entity_poly.pdbx_seq_one_letter_code
_entity_poly.pdbx_strand_id
1 'polypeptide(L)'
;MAKQVVWREHVAVIGVYLLLTVLLTCPLILRFATHVPGDGSDDPALVWNLWWVKQAVVDLHSNPLLCDFMFYPLGIDLTFYTLTILNGFESIPLQPLLGLVTANNVIVFATFVLSAYGAYLLARYLLPRDTHPSAPFIVGLIYAFSSNRLVYASLGQFNILSTQWIPFYVLFLIKSRRKPKALRYSVLAALFLLLNGYTEFTYAS
;
A
#
# COMPACT_ATOMS: atom_id res chain seq x y z
N MET A 1 -16.19 3.94 -28.84
CA MET A 1 -14.79 3.53 -29.08
C MET A 1 -13.77 4.15 -28.11
N ALA A 2 -13.73 5.48 -27.89
CA ALA A 2 -12.71 6.10 -27.01
C ALA A 2 -12.64 5.55 -25.56
N LYS A 3 -13.78 5.24 -24.92
CA LYS A 3 -13.81 4.63 -23.57
C LYS A 3 -13.16 3.24 -23.48
N GLN A 4 -13.26 2.42 -24.54
CA GLN A 4 -12.69 1.07 -24.56
C GLN A 4 -11.16 1.09 -24.68
N VAL A 5 -10.60 2.05 -25.42
CA VAL A 5 -9.16 2.21 -25.58
C VAL A 5 -8.50 2.61 -24.25
N VAL A 6 -9.16 3.50 -23.49
CA VAL A 6 -8.65 3.97 -22.19
C VAL A 6 -8.63 2.84 -21.14
N TRP A 7 -9.66 2.00 -21.08
CA TRP A 7 -9.67 0.85 -20.16
C TRP A 7 -8.54 -0.14 -20.47
N ARG A 8 -8.34 -0.49 -21.75
CA ARG A 8 -7.28 -1.41 -22.17
C ARG A 8 -5.88 -0.89 -21.81
N GLU A 9 -5.66 0.42 -21.96
CA GLU A 9 -4.42 1.07 -21.55
C GLU A 9 -4.16 0.92 -20.05
N HIS A 10 -5.15 1.21 -19.20
CA HIS A 10 -5.00 1.08 -17.74
C HIS A 10 -4.71 -0.37 -17.32
N VAL A 11 -5.42 -1.35 -17.90
CA VAL A 11 -5.18 -2.77 -17.63
C VAL A 11 -3.77 -3.17 -18.07
N ALA A 12 -3.31 -2.72 -19.24
CA ALA A 12 -1.95 -3.02 -19.71
C ALA A 12 -0.89 -2.41 -18.78
N VAL A 13 -1.05 -1.15 -18.37
CA VAL A 13 -0.13 -0.46 -17.46
C VAL A 13 -0.06 -1.17 -16.11
N ILE A 14 -1.21 -1.53 -15.52
CA ILE A 14 -1.27 -2.27 -14.26
C ILE A 14 -0.63 -3.66 -14.42
N GLY A 15 -0.91 -4.37 -15.52
CA GLY A 15 -0.31 -5.67 -15.81
C GLY A 15 1.21 -5.62 -15.91
N VAL A 16 1.76 -4.59 -16.56
CA VAL A 16 3.22 -4.39 -16.65
C VAL A 16 3.81 -4.06 -15.28
N TYR A 17 3.18 -3.19 -14.48
CA TYR A 17 3.67 -2.91 -13.13
C TYR A 17 3.62 -4.13 -12.23
N LEU A 18 2.56 -4.94 -12.32
CA LEU A 18 2.47 -6.21 -11.59
C LEU A 18 3.59 -7.17 -12.01
N LEU A 19 3.85 -7.30 -13.31
CA LEU A 19 4.94 -8.13 -13.82
C LEU A 19 6.30 -7.63 -13.31
N LEU A 20 6.53 -6.32 -13.31
CA LEU A 20 7.75 -5.74 -12.73
C LEU A 20 7.86 -5.99 -11.23
N THR A 21 6.76 -5.90 -10.48
CA THR A 21 6.72 -6.26 -9.05
C THR A 21 7.14 -7.72 -8.86
N VAL A 22 6.59 -8.65 -9.65
CA VAL A 22 6.95 -10.08 -9.58
C VAL A 22 8.45 -10.29 -9.88
N LEU A 23 8.97 -9.65 -10.94
CA LEU A 23 10.36 -9.80 -11.34
C LEU A 23 11.33 -9.21 -10.31
N LEU A 24 11.05 -8.01 -9.80
CA LEU A 24 11.93 -7.29 -8.88
C LEU A 24 11.84 -7.80 -7.44
N THR A 25 10.79 -8.54 -7.09
CA THR A 25 10.66 -9.22 -5.78
C THR A 25 11.06 -10.70 -5.83
N CYS A 26 11.57 -11.19 -6.96
CA CYS A 26 12.10 -12.54 -7.06
C CYS A 26 13.21 -12.78 -6.00
N PRO A 27 13.20 -13.89 -5.23
CA PRO A 27 12.45 -15.13 -5.44
C PRO A 27 11.09 -15.24 -4.73
N LEU A 28 10.52 -14.16 -4.18
CA LEU A 28 9.30 -14.20 -3.35
C LEU A 28 8.15 -14.97 -4.00
N ILE A 29 7.92 -14.78 -5.31
CA ILE A 29 6.83 -15.45 -6.04
C ILE A 29 6.92 -16.98 -5.99
N LEU A 30 8.13 -17.54 -5.90
CA LEU A 30 8.36 -18.99 -5.82
C LEU A 30 7.98 -19.56 -4.46
N ARG A 31 7.91 -18.72 -3.42
CA ARG A 31 7.63 -19.09 -2.04
C ARG A 31 6.51 -18.25 -1.42
N PHE A 32 5.59 -17.77 -2.26
CA PHE A 32 4.62 -16.73 -1.92
C PHE A 32 3.67 -17.06 -0.75
N ALA A 33 3.38 -18.34 -0.51
CA ALA A 33 2.51 -18.77 0.59
C ALA A 33 3.27 -19.11 1.89
N THR A 34 4.61 -19.17 1.84
CA THR A 34 5.43 -19.71 2.95
C THR A 34 6.48 -18.74 3.47
N HIS A 35 6.89 -17.76 2.67
CA HIS A 35 7.90 -16.78 3.02
C HIS A 35 7.36 -15.37 2.79
N VAL A 36 7.81 -14.43 3.62
CA VAL A 36 7.56 -13.00 3.47
C VAL A 36 8.84 -12.30 3.03
N PRO A 37 8.76 -11.15 2.34
CA PRO A 37 9.94 -10.36 2.00
C PRO A 37 10.54 -9.78 3.28
N GLY A 38 11.85 -9.96 3.46
CA GLY A 38 12.58 -9.51 4.65
C GLY A 38 13.86 -10.31 4.88
N ASP A 39 14.61 -9.91 5.89
CA ASP A 39 15.83 -10.59 6.34
C ASP A 39 15.62 -11.37 7.66
N GLY A 40 14.39 -11.41 8.16
CA GLY A 40 13.99 -12.04 9.42
C GLY A 40 13.96 -11.08 10.61
N SER A 41 14.34 -9.81 10.43
CA SER A 41 14.40 -8.84 11.52
C SER A 41 13.03 -8.23 11.82
N ASP A 42 12.49 -7.44 10.90
CA ASP A 42 11.24 -6.70 11.11
C ASP A 42 10.01 -7.40 10.49
N ASP A 43 10.21 -8.26 9.50
CA ASP A 43 9.12 -8.95 8.81
C ASP A 43 8.24 -9.81 9.72
N PRO A 44 8.75 -10.58 10.71
CA PRO A 44 7.88 -11.40 11.54
C PRO A 44 6.97 -10.55 12.43
N ALA A 45 7.49 -9.42 12.94
CA ALA A 45 6.73 -8.49 13.77
C ALA A 45 5.61 -7.82 12.97
N LEU A 46 5.90 -7.33 11.77
CA LEU A 46 4.88 -6.71 10.93
C LEU A 46 3.84 -7.72 10.40
N VAL A 47 4.22 -8.96 10.16
CA VAL A 47 3.26 -10.04 9.84
C VAL A 47 2.38 -10.38 11.04
N TRP A 48 2.95 -10.41 12.25
CA TRP A 48 2.20 -10.60 13.48
C TRP A 48 1.16 -9.49 13.68
N ASN A 49 1.48 -8.24 13.31
CA ASN A 49 0.55 -7.12 13.39
C ASN A 49 -0.73 -7.36 12.58
N LEU A 50 -0.60 -7.90 11.37
CA LEU A 50 -1.75 -8.23 10.53
C LEU A 50 -2.66 -9.25 11.23
N TRP A 51 -2.05 -10.31 11.77
CA TRP A 51 -2.77 -11.31 12.55
C TRP A 51 -3.45 -10.71 13.78
N TRP A 52 -2.72 -9.90 14.55
CA TRP A 52 -3.22 -9.28 15.77
C TRP A 52 -4.43 -8.38 15.51
N VAL A 53 -4.39 -7.55 14.47
CA VAL A 53 -5.52 -6.69 14.11
C VAL A 53 -6.76 -7.52 13.80
N LYS A 54 -6.63 -8.61 13.05
CA LYS A 54 -7.74 -9.54 12.81
C LYS A 54 -8.22 -10.19 14.12
N GLN A 55 -7.29 -10.66 14.95
CA GLN A 55 -7.59 -11.34 16.21
C GLN A 55 -8.36 -10.41 17.16
N ALA A 56 -7.88 -9.19 17.36
CA ALA A 56 -8.51 -8.18 18.20
C ALA A 56 -9.89 -7.79 17.67
N VAL A 57 -9.99 -7.43 16.39
CA VAL A 57 -11.25 -6.88 15.83
C VAL A 57 -12.32 -7.96 15.62
N VAL A 58 -11.93 -9.14 15.12
CA VAL A 58 -12.89 -10.17 14.67
C VAL A 58 -13.13 -11.24 15.72
N ASP A 59 -12.07 -11.74 16.39
CA ASP A 59 -12.22 -12.87 17.30
C ASP A 59 -12.50 -12.40 18.73
N LEU A 60 -11.77 -11.38 19.20
CA LEU A 60 -11.85 -10.87 20.58
C LEU A 60 -12.84 -9.70 20.73
N HIS A 61 -13.22 -9.04 19.63
CA HIS A 61 -14.06 -7.84 19.63
C HIS A 61 -13.50 -6.74 20.54
N SER A 62 -12.18 -6.58 20.56
CA SER A 62 -11.43 -5.64 21.40
C SER A 62 -10.77 -4.54 20.56
N ASN A 63 -10.25 -3.53 21.25
CA ASN A 63 -9.48 -2.47 20.60
C ASN A 63 -8.12 -3.02 20.13
N PRO A 64 -7.80 -3.01 18.82
CA PRO A 64 -6.52 -3.52 18.31
C PRO A 64 -5.29 -2.73 18.80
N LEU A 65 -5.49 -1.53 19.36
CA LEU A 65 -4.42 -0.74 19.96
C LEU A 65 -3.98 -1.24 21.35
N LEU A 66 -4.77 -2.09 22.02
CA LEU A 66 -4.45 -2.60 23.35
C LEU A 66 -4.19 -4.10 23.26
N CYS A 67 -2.98 -4.54 23.60
CA CYS A 67 -2.57 -5.93 23.47
C CYS A 67 -2.14 -6.53 24.81
N ASP A 68 -2.82 -7.61 25.22
CA ASP A 68 -2.50 -8.36 26.44
C ASP A 68 -1.60 -9.58 26.17
N PHE A 69 -1.34 -9.91 24.90
CA PHE A 69 -0.51 -11.06 24.51
C PHE A 69 0.98 -10.76 24.62
N MET A 70 1.36 -9.48 24.59
CA MET A 70 2.72 -9.02 24.79
C MET A 70 2.85 -8.41 26.18
N PHE A 71 3.99 -8.65 26.85
CA PHE A 71 4.24 -8.18 28.22
C PHE A 71 3.20 -8.65 29.25
N TYR A 72 2.62 -9.84 29.09
CA TYR A 72 1.70 -10.41 30.07
C TYR A 72 2.36 -10.50 31.48
N PRO A 73 1.67 -10.10 32.57
CA PRO A 73 0.26 -9.69 32.67
C PRO A 73 0.01 -8.18 32.53
N LEU A 74 1.01 -7.38 32.19
CA LEU A 74 0.90 -5.92 32.11
C LEU A 74 0.20 -5.44 30.83
N GLY A 75 0.40 -6.16 29.71
CA GLY A 75 -0.04 -5.72 28.39
C GLY A 75 0.79 -4.55 27.85
N ILE A 76 0.42 -4.07 26.66
CA ILE A 76 1.04 -2.92 26.02
C ILE A 76 0.05 -2.13 25.16
N ASP A 77 0.23 -0.80 25.14
CA ASP A 77 -0.44 0.10 24.20
C ASP A 77 0.37 0.18 22.89
N LEU A 78 -0.26 -0.23 21.80
CA LEU A 78 0.31 -0.29 20.46
C LEU A 78 0.08 1.01 19.66
N THR A 79 -0.44 2.08 20.27
CA THR A 79 -0.70 3.36 19.59
C THR A 79 0.55 3.98 18.97
N PHE A 80 1.69 3.91 19.69
CA PHE A 80 3.00 4.39 19.20
C PHE A 80 3.91 3.26 18.72
N TYR A 81 3.37 2.05 18.60
CA TYR A 81 4.03 0.93 17.97
C TYR A 81 3.76 0.95 16.46
N THR A 82 4.65 0.37 15.66
CA THR A 82 4.54 0.30 14.19
C THR A 82 3.49 -0.72 13.74
N LEU A 83 2.26 -0.59 14.25
CA LEU A 83 1.18 -1.57 14.09
C LEU A 83 0.71 -1.72 12.64
N THR A 84 0.89 -0.70 11.80
CA THR A 84 0.33 -0.66 10.43
C THR A 84 -1.17 -0.97 10.37
N ILE A 85 -1.94 -0.29 11.21
CA ILE A 85 -3.35 -0.65 11.47
C ILE A 85 -4.21 -0.74 10.20
N LEU A 86 -4.01 0.14 9.21
CA LEU A 86 -4.72 0.08 7.94
C LEU A 86 -4.42 -1.22 7.18
N ASN A 87 -3.14 -1.61 7.06
CA ASN A 87 -2.75 -2.87 6.42
C ASN A 87 -3.35 -4.06 7.18
N GLY A 88 -3.42 -3.97 8.51
CA GLY A 88 -4.12 -4.93 9.36
C GLY A 88 -5.57 -5.09 8.95
N PHE A 89 -6.32 -4.00 8.82
CA PHE A 89 -7.72 -4.02 8.36
C PHE A 89 -7.87 -4.56 6.93
N GLU A 90 -6.98 -4.17 6.01
CA GLU A 90 -6.97 -4.67 4.63
C GLU A 90 -6.72 -6.20 4.58
N SER A 91 -5.95 -6.72 5.53
CA SER A 91 -5.64 -8.15 5.60
C SER A 91 -6.78 -9.01 6.16
N ILE A 92 -7.72 -8.44 6.94
CA ILE A 92 -8.82 -9.19 7.59
C ILE A 92 -9.58 -10.10 6.61
N PRO A 93 -10.10 -9.62 5.46
CA PRO A 93 -10.81 -10.48 4.52
C PRO A 93 -9.88 -11.47 3.78
N LEU A 94 -8.58 -11.18 3.70
CA LEU A 94 -7.60 -11.99 2.98
C LEU A 94 -7.11 -13.17 3.82
N GLN A 95 -6.93 -12.98 5.13
CA GLN A 95 -6.42 -14.00 6.04
C GLN A 95 -7.20 -15.33 6.03
N PRO A 96 -8.55 -15.37 6.14
CA PRO A 96 -9.29 -16.63 6.12
C PRO A 96 -9.29 -17.31 4.75
N LEU A 97 -9.06 -16.55 3.66
CA LEU A 97 -9.10 -17.07 2.29
C LEU A 97 -7.74 -17.58 1.81
N LEU A 98 -6.67 -16.88 2.18
CA LEU A 98 -5.33 -17.05 1.61
C LEU A 98 -4.28 -17.46 2.65
N GLY A 99 -4.60 -17.33 3.94
CA GLY A 99 -3.64 -17.42 5.03
C GLY A 99 -2.87 -16.12 5.27
N LEU A 100 -2.25 -16.00 6.44
CA LEU A 100 -1.57 -14.79 6.90
C LEU A 100 -0.40 -14.37 6.00
N VAL A 101 0.47 -15.32 5.65
CA VAL A 101 1.66 -15.07 4.83
C VAL A 101 1.29 -14.60 3.43
N THR A 102 0.34 -15.28 2.80
CA THR A 102 -0.16 -14.89 1.47
C THR A 102 -0.85 -13.53 1.52
N ALA A 103 -1.66 -13.26 2.55
CA ALA A 103 -2.30 -11.96 2.73
C ALA A 103 -1.29 -10.82 2.84
N ASN A 104 -0.22 -11.01 3.62
CA ASN A 104 0.90 -10.07 3.70
C ASN A 104 1.50 -9.78 2.32
N ASN A 105 1.85 -10.83 1.57
CA ASN A 105 2.51 -10.68 0.27
C ASN A 105 1.60 -10.01 -0.78
N VAL A 106 0.29 -10.27 -0.71
CA VAL A 106 -0.71 -9.57 -1.53
C VAL A 106 -0.72 -8.07 -1.22
N ILE A 107 -0.70 -7.70 0.07
CA ILE A 107 -0.65 -6.29 0.49
C ILE A 107 0.65 -5.65 0.02
N VAL A 108 1.80 -6.30 0.21
CA VAL A 108 3.10 -5.80 -0.27
C VAL A 108 3.07 -5.56 -1.78
N PHE A 109 2.54 -6.51 -2.56
CA PHE A 109 2.40 -6.35 -4.03
C PHE A 109 1.46 -5.20 -4.38
N ALA A 110 0.35 -5.06 -3.66
CA ALA A 110 -0.57 -3.95 -3.84
C ALA A 110 0.12 -2.61 -3.60
N THR A 111 1.02 -2.49 -2.60
CA THR A 111 1.75 -1.24 -2.36
C THR A 111 2.56 -0.79 -3.58
N PHE A 112 3.29 -1.70 -4.23
CA PHE A 112 4.07 -1.40 -5.44
C PHE A 112 3.19 -1.00 -6.61
N VAL A 113 2.16 -1.81 -6.91
CA VAL A 113 1.28 -1.60 -8.07
C VAL A 113 0.46 -0.32 -7.92
N LEU A 114 -0.14 -0.09 -6.74
CA LEU A 114 -0.94 1.11 -6.48
C LEU A 114 -0.06 2.37 -6.49
N SER A 115 1.15 2.30 -5.96
CA SER A 115 2.11 3.40 -6.03
C SER A 115 2.47 3.76 -7.47
N ALA A 116 2.80 2.75 -8.29
CA ALA A 116 3.18 2.95 -9.68
C ALA A 116 2.02 3.55 -10.47
N TYR A 117 0.83 2.98 -10.28
CA TYR A 117 -0.39 3.41 -10.95
C TYR A 117 -0.82 4.82 -10.52
N GLY A 118 -0.76 5.13 -9.23
CA GLY A 118 -1.08 6.46 -8.70
C GLY A 118 -0.14 7.53 -9.28
N ALA A 119 1.16 7.25 -9.33
CA ALA A 119 2.15 8.15 -9.92
C ALA A 119 1.98 8.28 -11.45
N TYR A 120 1.64 7.20 -12.16
CA TYR A 120 1.26 7.24 -13.57
C TYR A 120 0.05 8.15 -13.82
N LEU A 121 -1.01 8.03 -13.01
CA LEU A 121 -2.19 8.89 -13.13
C LEU A 121 -1.89 10.35 -12.81
N LEU A 122 -1.04 10.60 -11.81
CA LEU A 122 -0.58 11.93 -11.46
C LEU A 122 0.21 12.57 -12.61
N ALA A 123 1.18 11.85 -13.16
CA ALA A 123 1.99 12.30 -14.27
C ALA A 123 1.14 12.55 -15.53
N ARG A 124 0.21 11.63 -15.86
CA ARG A 124 -0.72 11.80 -16.99
C ARG A 124 -1.63 13.02 -16.83
N TYR A 125 -1.90 13.45 -15.60
CA TYR A 125 -2.71 14.62 -15.32
C TYR A 125 -1.92 15.95 -15.35
N LEU A 126 -0.62 15.91 -15.05
CA LEU A 126 0.24 17.08 -15.00
C LEU A 126 0.96 17.37 -16.32
N LEU A 127 1.35 16.33 -17.06
CA LEU A 127 2.11 16.46 -18.29
C LEU A 127 1.24 17.01 -19.45
N PRO A 128 1.81 17.84 -20.34
CA PRO A 128 1.14 18.28 -21.56
C PRO A 128 0.67 17.12 -22.42
N ARG A 129 -0.38 17.34 -23.21
CA ARG A 129 -0.93 16.31 -24.11
C ARG A 129 0.05 15.86 -25.19
N ASP A 130 1.01 16.70 -25.54
CA ASP A 130 2.02 16.43 -26.57
C ASP A 130 3.21 15.63 -26.04
N THR A 131 3.23 15.33 -24.73
CA THR A 131 4.27 14.50 -24.15
C THR A 131 4.14 13.05 -24.61
N HIS A 132 5.27 12.41 -24.89
CA HIS A 132 5.30 11.02 -25.32
C HIS A 132 4.54 10.11 -24.32
N PRO A 133 3.68 9.17 -24.78
CA PRO A 133 2.84 8.34 -23.91
C PRO A 133 3.60 7.51 -22.88
N SER A 134 4.89 7.25 -23.10
CA SER A 134 5.75 6.56 -22.14
C SER A 134 6.16 7.41 -20.93
N ALA A 135 6.13 8.74 -21.00
CA ALA A 135 6.63 9.57 -19.91
C ALA A 135 5.85 9.37 -18.60
N PRO A 136 4.49 9.39 -18.58
CA PRO A 136 3.74 9.05 -17.38
C PRO A 136 4.04 7.64 -16.86
N PHE A 137 4.26 6.69 -17.78
CA PHE A 137 4.58 5.30 -17.43
C PHE A 137 5.93 5.20 -16.71
N ILE A 138 6.94 5.92 -17.21
CA ILE A 138 8.28 5.97 -16.61
C ILE A 138 8.23 6.64 -15.24
N VAL A 139 7.44 7.70 -15.06
CA VAL A 139 7.27 8.34 -13.75
C VAL A 139 6.68 7.36 -12.73
N GLY A 140 5.67 6.58 -13.11
CA GLY A 140 5.13 5.52 -12.26
C GLY A 140 6.16 4.46 -11.88
N LEU A 141 6.99 4.05 -12.85
CA LEU A 141 8.06 3.07 -12.66
C LEU A 141 9.12 3.59 -11.67
N ILE A 142 9.61 4.81 -11.85
CA ILE A 142 10.62 5.41 -10.98
C ILE A 142 10.09 5.56 -9.55
N TYR A 143 8.82 5.95 -9.39
CA TYR A 143 8.23 6.15 -8.07
C TYR A 143 8.12 4.85 -7.27
N ALA A 144 7.52 3.81 -7.88
CA ALA A 144 7.25 2.55 -7.19
C ALA A 144 8.48 1.66 -7.02
N PHE A 145 9.41 1.68 -7.98
CA PHE A 145 10.58 0.81 -8.00
C PHE A 145 11.88 1.58 -7.72
N SER A 146 11.77 2.70 -7.01
CA SER A 146 12.95 3.42 -6.50
C SER A 146 13.76 2.53 -5.57
N SER A 147 15.09 2.67 -5.62
CA SER A 147 16.04 1.87 -4.81
C SER A 147 15.64 1.80 -3.33
N ASN A 148 15.24 2.94 -2.77
CA ASN A 148 14.76 3.05 -1.39
C ASN A 148 13.64 2.05 -1.04
N ARG A 149 12.65 1.88 -1.93
CA ARG A 149 11.52 0.96 -1.70
C ARG A 149 11.94 -0.50 -1.84
N LEU A 150 12.86 -0.81 -2.74
CA LEU A 150 13.37 -2.18 -2.84
C LEU A 150 14.22 -2.56 -1.62
N VAL A 151 14.99 -1.62 -1.08
CA VAL A 151 15.76 -1.81 0.16
C VAL A 151 14.83 -2.06 1.35
N TYR A 152 13.82 -1.22 1.58
CA TYR A 152 12.87 -1.44 2.68
C TYR A 152 12.05 -2.73 2.53
N ALA A 153 11.75 -3.15 1.30
CA ALA A 153 11.16 -4.47 1.05
C ALA A 153 12.10 -5.61 1.41
N SER A 154 13.40 -5.49 1.10
CA SER A 154 14.38 -6.51 1.48
C SER A 154 14.62 -6.60 2.98
N LEU A 155 14.40 -5.51 3.73
CA LEU A 155 14.49 -5.47 5.20
C LEU A 155 13.18 -5.90 5.89
N GLY A 156 12.11 -6.13 5.14
CA GLY A 156 10.81 -6.52 5.71
C GLY A 156 9.99 -5.36 6.25
N GLN A 157 10.49 -4.13 6.17
CA GLN A 157 9.86 -2.90 6.68
C GLN A 157 8.75 -2.38 5.76
N PHE A 158 7.70 -3.18 5.56
CA PHE A 158 6.60 -2.80 4.67
C PHE A 158 5.70 -1.71 5.24
N ASN A 159 5.83 -1.35 6.52
CA ASN A 159 5.23 -0.15 7.08
C ASN A 159 5.68 1.12 6.34
N ILE A 160 6.97 1.21 5.97
CA ILE A 160 7.52 2.32 5.18
C ILE A 160 7.15 2.21 3.70
N LEU A 161 6.98 0.98 3.20
CA LEU A 161 6.56 0.75 1.81
C LEU A 161 5.14 1.18 1.52
N SER A 162 4.30 1.28 2.55
CA SER A 162 2.87 1.48 2.42
C SER A 162 2.48 2.94 2.06
N THR A 163 3.32 3.61 1.28
CA THR A 163 3.15 4.99 0.80
C THR A 163 2.32 5.09 -0.49
N GLN A 164 1.56 4.05 -0.85
CA GLN A 164 0.78 4.00 -2.09
C GLN A 164 -0.26 5.10 -2.23
N TRP A 165 -0.70 5.69 -1.13
CA TRP A 165 -1.75 6.70 -1.13
C TRP A 165 -1.26 8.09 -1.52
N ILE A 166 0.03 8.38 -1.39
CA ILE A 166 0.62 9.71 -1.62
C ILE A 166 0.32 10.24 -3.04
N PRO A 167 0.56 9.49 -4.13
CA PRO A 167 0.31 10.00 -5.48
C PRO A 167 -1.18 10.28 -5.74
N PHE A 168 -2.07 9.45 -5.17
CA PHE A 168 -3.51 9.65 -5.29
C PHE A 168 -3.95 10.90 -4.52
N TYR A 169 -3.45 11.08 -3.29
CA TYR A 169 -3.68 12.29 -2.50
C TYR A 169 -3.31 13.55 -3.30
N VAL A 170 -2.08 13.61 -3.82
CA VAL A 170 -1.59 14.77 -4.60
C VAL A 170 -2.46 14.98 -5.85
N LEU A 171 -2.80 13.92 -6.58
CA LEU A 171 -3.65 14.00 -7.76
C LEU A 171 -5.02 14.62 -7.46
N PHE A 172 -5.69 14.14 -6.40
CA PHE A 172 -7.01 14.63 -6.04
C PHE A 172 -6.98 16.02 -5.40
N LEU A 173 -5.91 16.36 -4.67
CA LEU A 173 -5.68 17.71 -4.17
C LEU A 173 -5.57 18.73 -5.32
N ILE A 174 -4.78 18.43 -6.35
CA ILE A 174 -4.65 19.31 -7.52
C ILE A 174 -5.98 19.38 -8.29
N LYS A 175 -6.69 18.26 -8.45
CA LYS A 175 -8.02 18.26 -9.10
C LYS A 175 -9.05 19.08 -8.33
N SER A 176 -9.04 19.01 -7.00
CA SER A 176 -9.88 19.80 -6.10
C SER A 176 -9.64 21.30 -6.33
N ARG A 177 -8.37 21.73 -6.36
CA ARG A 177 -8.02 23.14 -6.63
C ARG A 177 -8.41 23.62 -8.03
N ARG A 178 -8.22 22.80 -9.07
CA ARG A 178 -8.59 23.17 -10.45
C ARG A 178 -10.10 23.12 -10.71
N LYS A 179 -10.86 22.34 -9.92
CA LYS A 179 -12.32 22.18 -10.06
C LYS A 179 -13.01 22.30 -8.70
N PRO A 180 -13.07 23.51 -8.12
CA PRO A 180 -13.54 23.71 -6.74
C PRO A 180 -15.02 23.34 -6.54
N LYS A 181 -15.84 23.42 -7.59
CA LYS A 181 -17.27 23.02 -7.54
C LYS A 181 -17.48 21.50 -7.43
N ALA A 182 -16.44 20.68 -7.68
CA ALA A 182 -16.55 19.23 -7.65
C ALA A 182 -16.03 18.68 -6.30
N LEU A 183 -16.86 18.78 -5.25
CA LEU A 183 -16.54 18.34 -3.88
C LEU A 183 -16.01 16.91 -3.79
N ARG A 184 -16.41 16.04 -4.72
CA ARG A 184 -15.87 14.67 -4.83
C ARG A 184 -14.34 14.60 -4.83
N TYR A 185 -13.64 15.57 -5.42
CA TYR A 185 -12.18 15.55 -5.44
C TYR A 185 -11.58 15.95 -4.10
N SER A 186 -12.23 16.87 -3.37
CA SER A 186 -11.82 17.25 -2.02
C SER A 186 -12.04 16.09 -1.05
N VAL A 187 -13.17 15.37 -1.16
CA VAL A 187 -13.46 14.17 -0.37
C VAL A 187 -12.45 13.06 -0.66
N LEU A 188 -12.15 12.79 -1.93
CA LEU A 188 -11.13 11.79 -2.29
C LEU A 188 -9.73 12.18 -1.81
N ALA A 189 -9.36 13.46 -1.88
CA ALA A 189 -8.09 13.92 -1.33
C ALA A 189 -8.04 13.69 0.20
N ALA A 190 -9.09 14.07 0.93
CA ALA A 190 -9.17 13.84 2.37
C ALA A 190 -9.10 12.33 2.70
N LEU A 191 -9.79 11.49 1.93
CA LEU A 191 -9.74 10.04 2.09
C LEU A 191 -8.32 9.49 1.94
N PHE A 192 -7.61 9.83 0.85
CA PHE A 192 -6.24 9.33 0.66
C PHE A 192 -5.26 9.89 1.69
N LEU A 193 -5.47 11.12 2.18
CA LEU A 193 -4.70 11.67 3.28
C LEU A 193 -4.91 10.87 4.57
N LEU A 194 -6.18 10.56 4.90
CA LEU A 194 -6.51 9.72 6.05
C LEU A 194 -5.92 8.32 5.91
N LEU A 195 -6.09 7.66 4.75
CA LEU A 195 -5.51 6.35 4.51
C LEU A 195 -3.98 6.38 4.68
N ASN A 196 -3.31 7.42 4.19
CA ASN A 196 -1.87 7.57 4.41
C ASN A 196 -1.50 7.74 5.89
N GLY A 197 -2.25 8.54 6.65
CA GLY A 197 -2.02 8.73 8.09
C GLY A 197 -2.34 7.50 8.94
N TYR A 198 -3.31 6.68 8.55
CA TYR A 198 -3.65 5.42 9.23
C TYR A 198 -2.77 4.24 8.79
N THR A 199 -1.98 4.40 7.74
CA THR A 199 -1.01 3.39 7.34
C THR A 199 0.11 3.27 8.36
N GLU A 200 0.60 4.39 8.87
CA GLU A 200 1.60 4.45 9.92
C GLU A 200 1.35 5.72 10.73
N PHE A 201 1.10 5.58 12.04
CA PHE A 201 0.74 6.73 12.88
C PHE A 201 1.88 7.74 12.98
N THR A 202 3.13 7.31 12.77
CA THR A 202 4.30 8.20 12.65
C THR A 202 4.14 9.24 11.53
N TYR A 203 3.32 9.00 10.50
CA TYR A 203 3.07 10.00 9.46
C TYR A 203 2.07 11.09 9.89
N ALA A 204 1.35 10.89 11.00
CA ALA A 204 0.29 11.77 11.47
C ALA A 204 0.64 12.51 12.79
N SER A 205 1.67 12.06 13.51
CA SER A 205 2.16 12.66 14.77
C SER A 205 3.19 13.76 14.58
#